data_AF-A0ABD0YFJ5-F1
#
_entry.id   AF-A0ABD0YFJ5-F1
#
_cell.length_a   1.000
_cell.length_b   1.000
_cell.length_c   1.000
_cell.angle_alpha   90.00
_cell.angle_beta   90.00
_cell.angle_gamma   90.00
#
_symmetry.space_group_name_H-M   'P 1'
#
loop_
_entity.id
_entity.type
_entity.pdbx_description
1 polymer ?
#
loop_
_entity_poly.entity_id
_entity_poly.type
_entity_poly.pdbx_seq_one_letter_code
_entity_poly.pdbx_strand_id
1 'polypeptide(L)'
;MNPRAPKLKSLPKIHKPDIPIRPIINHTTAPSYKLARFLTTILKSIAPINNPYSLKNTQDLINKINHITVSFNTQIVSFDIKDLYTSIQTPETITLLKHATDPNTAQDLIKIS
;
A
#
# COMPACT_ATOMS: atom_id res chain seq x y z
N MET A 1 12.83 23.26 -8.72
CA MET A 1 11.48 22.88 -8.25
C MET A 1 11.05 23.93 -7.24
N ASN A 2 9.90 24.57 -7.40
CA ASN A 2 9.42 25.63 -6.51
C ASN A 2 8.35 25.02 -5.57
N PRO A 3 8.64 24.81 -4.26
CA PRO A 3 7.71 24.19 -3.33
C PRO A 3 6.41 24.98 -3.19
N ARG A 4 5.27 24.30 -3.21
CA ARG A 4 3.93 24.90 -3.05
C ARG A 4 3.04 23.98 -2.24
N ALA A 5 2.03 24.56 -1.59
CA ALA A 5 1.00 23.80 -0.89
C ALA A 5 0.39 22.72 -1.82
N PRO A 6 0.20 21.48 -1.33
CA PRO A 6 -0.45 20.43 -2.09
C PRO A 6 -1.85 20.85 -2.54
N LYS A 7 -2.25 20.45 -3.74
CA LYS A 7 -3.60 20.73 -4.27
C LYS A 7 -4.51 19.54 -4.06
N LEU A 8 -5.66 19.77 -3.44
CA LEU A 8 -6.77 18.83 -3.37
C LEU A 8 -7.54 18.86 -4.70
N LYS A 9 -7.79 17.69 -5.27
CA LYS A 9 -8.66 17.47 -6.43
C LYS A 9 -9.76 16.51 -6.03
N SER A 10 -11.00 16.86 -6.32
CA SER A 10 -12.17 16.01 -6.07
C SER A 10 -12.61 15.37 -7.38
N LEU A 11 -12.63 14.03 -7.46
CA LEU A 11 -13.08 13.30 -8.64
C LEU A 11 -14.33 12.48 -8.30
N PRO A 12 -15.42 12.58 -9.08
CA PRO A 12 -16.61 11.76 -8.85
C PRO A 12 -16.35 10.29 -9.20
N LYS A 13 -16.80 9.36 -8.35
CA LYS A 13 -16.80 7.92 -8.65
C LYS A 13 -18.07 7.56 -9.46
N ILE A 14 -18.08 7.90 -10.75
CA ILE A 14 -19.25 7.75 -11.65
C ILE A 14 -19.80 6.32 -11.79
N HIS A 15 -19.03 5.31 -11.36
CA HIS A 15 -19.40 3.90 -11.43
C HIS A 15 -20.06 3.37 -10.12
N LYS A 16 -20.33 4.23 -9.14
CA LYS A 16 -20.95 3.87 -7.86
C LYS A 16 -22.31 4.58 -7.70
N PRO A 17 -23.29 3.96 -7.02
CA PRO A 17 -24.51 4.65 -6.59
C PRO A 17 -24.16 5.92 -5.81
N ASP A 18 -25.02 6.95 -5.91
CA ASP A 18 -24.85 8.25 -5.25
C ASP A 18 -23.60 9.06 -5.65
N ILE A 19 -22.83 8.57 -6.63
CA ILE A 19 -21.66 9.22 -7.23
C ILE A 19 -20.73 9.87 -6.16
N PRO A 20 -20.23 9.11 -5.18
CA PRO A 20 -19.42 9.65 -4.11
C PRO A 20 -18.13 10.31 -4.64
N ILE A 21 -17.69 11.36 -3.95
CA ILE A 21 -16.47 12.09 -4.29
C ILE A 21 -15.23 11.32 -3.79
N ARG A 22 -14.22 11.17 -4.64
CA ARG A 22 -12.87 10.71 -4.29
C ARG A 22 -11.93 11.91 -4.20
N PRO A 23 -11.58 12.38 -2.99
CA PRO A 23 -10.53 13.38 -2.83
C PRO A 23 -9.15 12.77 -3.18
N ILE A 24 -8.33 13.52 -3.90
CA ILE A 24 -6.96 13.18 -4.29
C ILE A 24 -6.06 14.39 -4.01
N ILE A 25 -4.97 14.18 -3.28
CA ILE A 25 -3.99 15.22 -3.00
C ILE A 25 -2.78 15.03 -3.92
N ASN A 26 -2.45 16.05 -4.72
CA ASN A 26 -1.19 16.06 -5.44
C ASN A 26 -0.06 16.56 -4.52
N HIS A 27 0.73 15.62 -3.98
CA HIS A 27 1.82 15.91 -3.05
C HIS A 27 3.17 16.18 -3.74
N THR A 28 3.26 16.12 -5.08
CA THR A 28 4.56 16.24 -5.79
C THR A 28 5.20 17.63 -5.68
N THR A 29 4.41 18.67 -5.42
CA THR A 29 4.90 20.04 -5.21
C THR A 29 5.16 20.39 -3.75
N ALA A 30 4.81 19.49 -2.82
CA ALA A 30 4.91 19.75 -1.39
C ALA A 30 6.37 19.96 -0.95
N PRO A 31 6.67 20.86 0.01
CA PRO A 31 7.99 20.97 0.62
C PRO A 31 8.50 19.63 1.19
N SER A 32 7.58 18.82 1.73
CA SER A 32 7.85 17.50 2.31
C SER A 32 8.04 16.37 1.28
N TYR A 33 7.84 16.61 -0.03
CA TYR A 33 7.88 15.54 -1.03
C TYR A 33 9.22 14.77 -1.05
N LYS A 34 10.33 15.52 -1.04
CA LYS A 34 11.68 14.91 -1.06
C LYS A 34 11.97 14.14 0.22
N LEU A 35 11.55 14.69 1.37
CA LEU A 35 11.70 14.03 2.66
C LEU A 35 10.88 12.73 2.72
N ALA A 36 9.62 12.75 2.28
CA ALA A 36 8.79 11.56 2.20
C ALA A 36 9.41 10.50 1.30
N ARG A 37 9.95 10.88 0.13
CA ARG A 37 10.64 9.94 -0.77
C ARG A 37 11.89 9.32 -0.13
N PHE A 38 12.66 10.12 0.61
CA PHE A 38 13.82 9.63 1.35
C PHE A 38 13.41 8.63 2.45
N LEU A 39 12.38 8.95 3.24
CA LEU A 39 11.83 8.05 4.24
C LEU A 39 11.32 6.74 3.62
N THR A 40 10.64 6.79 2.48
CA THR A 40 10.21 5.58 1.76
C THR A 40 11.39 4.66 1.41
N THR A 41 12.55 5.21 1.06
CA THR A 41 13.75 4.41 0.81
C THR A 41 14.21 3.67 2.07
N ILE A 42 14.22 4.36 3.22
CA ILE A 42 14.59 3.78 4.52
C ILE A 42 13.56 2.71 4.95
N LEU A 43 12.27 3.01 4.82
CA LEU A 43 11.21 2.08 5.20
C LEU A 43 11.25 0.79 4.37
N LYS A 44 11.59 0.88 3.08
CA LYS A 44 11.75 -0.29 2.22
C LYS A 44 12.89 -1.22 2.65
N SER A 45 13.95 -0.70 3.29
CA SER A 45 15.02 -1.53 3.81
C SER A 45 14.69 -2.15 5.16
N ILE A 46 13.90 -1.47 6.00
CA ILE A 46 13.52 -1.96 7.34
C ILE A 46 12.43 -3.02 7.25
N ALA A 47 11.43 -2.79 6.40
CA ALA A 47 10.29 -3.68 6.22
C ALA A 47 10.20 -4.10 4.74
N PRO A 48 11.08 -5.00 4.27
CA PRO A 48 10.99 -5.49 2.91
C PRO A 48 9.69 -6.28 2.75
N ILE A 49 8.83 -5.84 1.81
CA ILE A 49 7.62 -6.57 1.45
C ILE A 49 8.04 -7.76 0.57
N ASN A 50 8.50 -8.82 1.22
CA ASN A 50 8.91 -10.07 0.58
C ASN A 50 7.80 -11.10 0.69
N ASN A 51 6.65 -10.82 0.08
CA ASN A 51 5.55 -11.79 -0.01
C ASN A 51 5.51 -12.39 -1.43
N PRO A 52 5.72 -13.71 -1.61
CA PRO A 52 5.74 -14.35 -2.92
C PRO A 52 4.39 -14.25 -3.66
N TYR A 53 3.29 -14.01 -2.94
CA TYR A 53 1.95 -13.84 -3.48
C TYR A 53 1.63 -12.39 -3.86
N SER A 54 2.47 -11.42 -3.48
CA SER A 54 2.33 -10.05 -3.96
C SER A 54 2.64 -9.96 -5.45
N LEU A 55 1.88 -9.13 -6.15
CA LEU A 55 1.97 -8.94 -7.59
C LEU A 55 2.74 -7.66 -7.88
N LYS A 56 3.71 -7.73 -8.80
CA LYS A 56 4.45 -6.53 -9.22
C LYS A 56 3.63 -5.68 -10.19
N ASN A 57 2.89 -6.32 -11.08
CA ASN A 57 2.09 -5.71 -12.13
C ASN A 57 1.14 -6.74 -12.76
N THR A 58 0.36 -6.31 -13.74
CA THR A 58 -0.60 -7.17 -14.45
C THR A 58 0.07 -8.34 -15.19
N GLN A 59 1.29 -8.17 -15.72
CA GLN A 59 1.99 -9.25 -16.42
C GLN A 59 2.42 -10.35 -15.45
N ASP A 60 2.89 -9.98 -14.26
CA ASP A 60 3.24 -10.92 -13.19
C ASP A 60 2.00 -11.74 -12.75
N LEU A 61 0.84 -11.08 -12.66
CA LEU A 61 -0.43 -11.78 -12.40
C LEU A 61 -0.74 -12.81 -13.48
N ILE A 62 -0.75 -12.42 -14.75
CA ILE A 62 -1.04 -13.31 -15.88
C ILE A 62 -0.13 -14.54 -15.85
N ASN A 63 1.18 -14.31 -15.68
CA ASN A 63 2.15 -15.40 -15.62
C ASN A 63 1.88 -16.36 -14.45
N LYS A 64 1.55 -15.84 -13.27
CA LYS A 64 1.26 -16.66 -12.08
C LYS A 64 -0.03 -17.48 -12.23
N ILE A 65 -1.09 -16.91 -12.82
CA ILE A 65 -2.38 -17.59 -12.94
C ILE A 65 -2.44 -18.57 -14.11
N ASN A 66 -1.64 -18.37 -15.16
CA ASN A 66 -1.63 -19.23 -16.35
C ASN A 66 -1.31 -20.70 -16.03
N HIS A 67 -0.62 -20.97 -14.93
CA HIS A 67 -0.23 -22.31 -14.50
C HIS A 67 -1.14 -22.91 -13.42
N ILE A 68 -2.20 -22.21 -13.01
CA ILE A 68 -3.14 -22.70 -12.01
C ILE A 68 -4.18 -23.61 -12.68
N THR A 69 -4.24 -24.87 -12.27
CA THR A 69 -5.29 -25.80 -12.70
C THR A 69 -6.55 -25.58 -11.86
N VAL A 70 -7.65 -25.24 -12.52
CA VAL A 70 -8.96 -25.08 -11.87
C VAL A 70 -9.75 -26.38 -12.05
N SER A 71 -10.21 -26.96 -10.95
CA SER A 71 -11.07 -28.15 -10.94
C SER A 71 -12.54 -27.76 -10.84
N PHE A 72 -13.45 -28.70 -11.11
CA PHE A 72 -14.90 -28.47 -10.99
C PHE A 72 -15.35 -27.99 -9.59
N ASN A 73 -14.61 -28.34 -8.53
CA ASN A 73 -14.93 -27.97 -7.15
C ASN A 73 -14.13 -26.75 -6.64
N THR A 74 -13.44 -26.03 -7.54
CA THR A 74 -12.64 -24.86 -7.15
C THR A 74 -13.52 -23.64 -6.95
N GLN A 75 -13.37 -22.96 -5.81
CA GLN A 75 -14.00 -21.68 -5.53
C GLN A 75 -12.97 -20.55 -5.59
N ILE A 76 -13.36 -19.43 -6.18
CA ILE A 76 -12.56 -18.20 -6.21
C ILE A 76 -13.25 -17.18 -5.33
N VAL A 77 -12.52 -16.63 -4.37
CA VAL A 77 -13.00 -15.60 -3.46
C VAL A 77 -12.20 -14.32 -3.70
N SER A 78 -12.89 -13.18 -3.77
CA SER A 78 -12.29 -11.86 -3.93
C SER A 78 -12.68 -10.99 -2.74
N PHE A 79 -11.67 -10.33 -2.17
CA PHE A 79 -11.86 -9.38 -1.07
C PHE A 79 -11.46 -7.99 -1.54
N ASP A 80 -12.34 -7.00 -1.32
CA ASP A 80 -12.08 -5.60 -1.62
C ASP A 80 -11.89 -4.81 -0.32
N ILE A 81 -10.78 -4.09 -0.21
CA ILE A 81 -10.49 -3.25 0.96
C ILE A 81 -11.09 -1.86 0.71
N LYS A 82 -12.04 -1.48 1.57
CA LYS A 82 -12.65 -0.14 1.53
C LYS A 82 -11.72 0.90 2.17
N ASP A 83 -11.53 2.01 1.45
CA ASP A 83 -10.87 3.22 1.94
C ASP A 83 -9.47 2.98 2.59
N LEU A 84 -8.64 2.15 1.95
CA LEU A 84 -7.33 1.69 2.44
C LEU A 84 -6.51 2.76 3.18
N TYR A 85 -6.31 3.94 2.58
CA TYR A 85 -5.45 4.98 3.15
C TYR A 85 -5.99 5.60 4.44
N THR A 86 -7.31 5.81 4.54
CA THR A 86 -7.92 6.41 5.74
C THR A 86 -8.15 5.36 6.83
N SER A 87 -8.16 4.08 6.48
CA SER A 87 -8.31 2.97 7.42
C SER A 87 -7.01 2.56 8.10
N ILE A 88 -5.86 3.18 7.76
CA ILE A 88 -4.57 2.87 8.39
C ILE A 88 -4.52 3.41 9.83
N GLN A 89 -4.32 2.50 10.79
CA GLN A 89 -4.10 2.83 12.19
C GLN A 89 -2.69 3.39 12.39
N THR A 90 -2.56 4.71 12.24
CA THR A 90 -1.26 5.40 12.28
C THR A 90 -0.49 5.18 13.59
N PRO A 91 -1.09 5.25 14.80
CA PRO A 91 -0.37 5.02 16.04
C PRO A 91 0.24 3.61 16.13
N GLU A 92 -0.55 2.58 15.79
CA GLU A 92 -0.10 1.19 15.78
C GLU A 92 1.02 0.97 14.76
N THR A 93 0.88 1.56 13.58
CA THR A 93 1.88 1.48 12.51
C THR A 93 3.21 2.11 12.95
N ILE A 94 3.17 3.24 13.67
CA ILE A 94 4.37 3.88 14.21
C ILE A 94 5.03 2.99 15.27
N THR A 95 4.24 2.39 16.16
CA THR A 95 4.75 1.45 17.18
C THR A 95 5.43 0.25 16.52
N LEU A 96 4.79 -0.36 15.52
CA LEU A 96 5.36 -1.47 14.75
C LEU A 96 6.70 -1.08 14.10
N LEU A 97 6.76 0.10 13.48
CA LEU A 97 8.01 0.59 12.88
C LEU A 97 9.12 0.80 13.91
N LYS A 98 8.80 1.33 15.10
CA LYS A 98 9.78 1.48 16.18
C LYS A 98 10.38 0.14 16.59
N HIS A 99 9.54 -0.89 16.76
CA HIS A 99 10.00 -2.24 17.07
C HIS A 99 10.87 -2.83 15.96
N ALA A 100 10.49 -2.64 14.69
CA ALA A 100 11.27 -3.11 13.54
C ALA A 100 12.64 -2.43 13.42
N THR A 101 12.78 -1.20 13.92
CA THR A 101 14.04 -0.44 13.90
C THR A 101 14.89 -0.59 15.16
N ASP A 102 14.36 -1.19 16.23
CA ASP A 102 15.10 -1.40 17.47
C ASP A 102 15.99 -2.65 17.35
N PRO A 103 17.32 -2.52 17.48
CA PRO A 103 18.26 -3.64 17.43
C PRO A 103 17.94 -4.76 18.44
N ASN A 104 17.21 -4.47 19.52
CA ASN A 104 16.90 -5.41 20.59
C ASN A 104 15.58 -6.20 20.38
N THR A 105 14.74 -5.81 19.42
CA THR A 105 13.41 -6.43 19.17
C THR A 105 13.19 -6.93 17.74
N ALA A 106 14.17 -6.74 16.83
CA ALA A 106 14.02 -7.01 15.40
C ALA A 106 13.77 -8.49 15.01
N GLN A 107 13.89 -9.46 15.93
CA GLN A 107 13.72 -10.89 15.62
C GLN A 107 12.25 -11.38 15.59
N ASP A 108 11.30 -10.61 16.12
CA ASP A 108 9.93 -11.10 16.32
C ASP A 108 8.97 -10.87 15.14
N LEU A 109 9.33 -10.01 14.17
CA LEU A 109 8.42 -9.62 13.08
C LEU A 109 8.46 -10.52 11.84
N ILE A 110 9.43 -11.43 11.73
CA ILE A 110 9.60 -12.33 10.57
C ILE A 110 8.64 -13.55 10.62
N LYS A 111 7.87 -13.72 11.71
CA LYS A 111 7.03 -14.93 11.91
C LYS A 111 5.59 -14.81 11.40
N ILE A 112 5.19 -13.70 10.78
CA ILE A 112 3.80 -13.49 10.28
C ILE A 112 3.79 -13.40 8.74
N SER A 113 4.53 -14.28 8.08
CA SER A 113 4.48 -14.47 6.62
C SER A 113 4.53 -15.94 6.27
#